data_AF-A0A424W8B8-F1
#
_entry.id   AF-A0A424W8B8-F1
#
_cell.length_a   1.000
_cell.length_b   1.000
_cell.length_c   1.000
_cell.angle_alpha   90.00
_cell.angle_beta   90.00
_cell.angle_gamma   90.00
#
_symmetry.space_group_name_H-M   'P 1'
#
loop_
_entity.id
_entity.type
_entity.pdbx_description
1 polymer ?
#
loop_
_entity_poly.entity_id
_entity_poly.type
_entity_poly.pdbx_seq_one_letter_code
_entity_poly.pdbx_strand_id
1 'polypeptide(L)'
;MWRETLKPAAPAAAAAAPVAAAAAPAAMPKMGDDNNWFVPGDFDTPNFLKQAKEQFVRIQAVWDSGSTDGLREFLTDDLITELKPQLAERGAAPNKTEVVLLNAEMLGIETVSDGHLASVRFSGMLREAPGAEAFRFEEVWNLFKPANGGWLLAGIQQIPVDLAS
;
A
#
# COMPACT_ATOMS: atom_id res chain seq x y z
N MET A 1 -11.00 1.60 -11.51
CA MET A 1 -11.48 0.44 -10.70
C MET A 1 -10.40 -0.61 -10.40
N TRP A 2 -9.14 -0.24 -10.14
CA TRP A 2 -8.25 -1.12 -9.35
C TRP A 2 -8.56 -1.03 -7.85
N ARG A 3 -9.20 0.09 -7.47
CA ARG A 3 -9.64 0.35 -6.11
C ARG A 3 -10.65 -0.69 -5.60
N GLU A 4 -11.68 -0.99 -6.38
CA GLU A 4 -12.69 -1.99 -6.02
C GLU A 4 -12.13 -3.43 -5.88
N THR A 5 -11.02 -3.78 -6.54
CA THR A 5 -10.57 -5.17 -6.67
C THR A 5 -9.53 -5.58 -5.62
N LEU A 6 -8.81 -4.64 -4.99
CA LEU A 6 -7.82 -4.94 -3.92
C LEU A 6 -8.44 -5.10 -2.52
N LYS A 7 -9.66 -5.62 -2.46
CA LYS A 7 -10.33 -5.92 -1.18
C LYS A 7 -9.40 -6.81 -0.34
N PRO A 8 -9.10 -6.45 0.92
CA PRO A 8 -8.23 -7.26 1.75
C PRO A 8 -8.80 -8.68 1.85
N ALA A 9 -7.97 -9.69 1.57
CA ALA A 9 -8.30 -11.06 1.86
C ALA A 9 -8.47 -11.20 3.38
N ALA A 10 -9.71 -11.44 3.83
CA ALA A 10 -10.00 -11.74 5.22
C ALA A 10 -9.27 -13.04 5.62
N PRO A 11 -8.60 -13.10 6.78
CA PRO A 11 -8.04 -14.36 7.26
C PRO A 11 -9.19 -15.33 7.57
N ALA A 12 -9.24 -16.44 6.85
CA ALA A 12 -10.17 -17.53 7.10
C ALA A 12 -9.89 -18.12 8.50
N ALA A 13 -10.86 -17.98 9.41
CA ALA A 13 -10.80 -18.55 10.74
C ALA A 13 -11.01 -20.08 10.71
N ALA A 14 -9.99 -20.78 11.22
CA ALA A 14 -9.94 -22.07 11.90
C ALA A 14 -11.07 -23.12 11.74
N ALA A 15 -10.65 -24.36 11.47
CA ALA A 15 -11.27 -25.55 12.04
C ALA A 15 -10.18 -26.35 12.81
N ALA A 16 -10.35 -26.44 14.13
CA ALA A 16 -9.50 -27.22 15.03
C ALA A 16 -10.20 -28.52 15.45
N ALA A 17 -9.44 -29.61 15.55
CA ALA A 17 -9.82 -30.82 16.28
C ALA A 17 -8.64 -31.23 17.20
N PRO A 18 -8.90 -31.82 18.39
CA PRO A 18 -7.92 -31.86 19.48
C PRO A 18 -7.16 -33.19 19.55
N VAL A 19 -5.89 -33.13 19.94
CA VAL A 19 -5.18 -34.27 20.54
C VAL A 19 -4.39 -33.79 21.76
N ALA A 20 -4.59 -34.49 22.88
CA ALA A 20 -4.00 -34.22 24.18
C ALA A 20 -2.71 -35.01 24.39
N ALA A 21 -1.65 -34.37 24.91
CA ALA A 21 -0.65 -34.98 25.81
C ALA A 21 0.33 -33.95 26.42
N ALA A 22 0.26 -33.82 27.74
CA ALA A 22 1.26 -33.50 28.79
C ALA A 22 2.52 -32.60 28.55
N ALA A 23 2.50 -31.47 29.27
CA ALA A 23 3.53 -30.91 30.19
C ALA A 23 4.92 -30.42 29.70
N ALA A 24 5.05 -29.08 29.60
CA ALA A 24 6.18 -28.26 30.07
C ALA A 24 5.73 -26.78 30.17
N PRO A 25 6.11 -25.97 31.19
CA PRO A 25 5.86 -24.54 31.17
C PRO A 25 6.99 -23.87 30.37
N ALA A 26 6.99 -24.06 29.06
CA ALA A 26 7.78 -23.24 28.16
C ALA A 26 6.92 -22.01 27.83
N ALA A 27 7.48 -20.84 28.14
CA ALA A 27 6.87 -19.53 27.91
C ALA A 27 6.16 -19.50 26.56
N MET A 28 4.83 -19.40 26.63
CA MET A 28 4.01 -18.93 25.52
C MET A 28 4.67 -17.62 25.07
N PRO A 29 5.13 -17.48 23.81
CA PRO A 29 5.28 -16.14 23.28
C PRO A 29 3.87 -15.57 23.36
N LYS A 30 3.74 -14.60 24.27
CA LYS A 30 2.64 -13.65 24.29
C LYS A 30 2.41 -13.30 22.82
N MET A 31 1.21 -13.55 22.30
CA MET A 31 0.72 -12.88 21.11
C MET A 31 0.78 -11.40 21.48
N GLY A 32 1.93 -10.79 21.21
CA GLY A 32 2.20 -9.39 21.38
C GLY A 32 1.65 -8.73 20.14
N ASP A 33 0.82 -7.73 20.35
CA ASP A 33 0.55 -6.65 19.43
C ASP A 33 1.86 -5.98 19.00
N ASP A 34 2.72 -6.66 18.25
CA ASP A 34 3.94 -6.10 17.71
C ASP A 34 3.65 -5.49 16.34
N ASN A 35 2.63 -4.63 16.27
CA ASN A 35 2.59 -3.55 15.28
C ASN A 35 3.66 -2.52 15.67
N ASN A 36 4.92 -2.93 15.81
CA ASN A 36 6.02 -2.05 16.13
C ASN A 36 6.45 -1.30 14.86
N TRP A 37 5.50 -0.57 14.29
CA TRP A 37 5.75 0.39 13.25
C TRP A 37 6.47 1.57 13.90
N PHE A 38 7.78 1.64 13.70
CA PHE A 38 8.63 2.66 14.29
C PHE A 38 9.33 3.46 13.19
N VAL A 39 9.53 4.74 13.46
CA VAL A 39 10.29 5.66 12.61
C VAL A 39 11.59 5.98 13.35
N PRO A 40 12.77 5.63 12.82
CA PRO A 40 14.04 6.02 13.41
C PRO A 40 14.14 7.54 13.56
N GLY A 41 14.64 8.02 14.70
CA GLY A 41 14.71 9.46 15.00
C GLY A 41 15.56 10.28 14.01
N ASP A 42 16.52 9.64 13.35
CA ASP A 42 17.39 10.25 12.34
C ASP A 42 16.81 10.18 10.92
N PHE A 43 15.63 9.59 10.72
CA PHE A 43 14.98 9.53 9.42
C PHE A 43 14.31 10.87 9.09
N ASP A 44 14.59 11.42 7.90
CA ASP A 44 13.98 12.65 7.41
C ASP A 44 12.55 12.40 6.91
N THR A 45 11.65 12.12 7.86
CA THR A 45 10.22 11.87 7.62
C THR A 45 9.54 12.98 6.82
N PRO A 46 9.75 14.29 7.12
CA PRO A 46 9.08 15.36 6.38
C PRO A 46 9.41 15.35 4.89
N ASN A 47 10.69 15.18 4.55
CA ASN A 47 11.14 15.11 3.17
C ASN A 47 10.67 13.82 2.48
N PHE A 48 10.75 12.69 3.17
CA PHE A 48 10.24 11.42 2.66
C PHE A 48 8.75 11.49 2.34
N LEU A 49 7.92 12.01 3.25
CA LEU A 49 6.48 12.15 3.03
C LEU A 49 6.15 13.10 1.88
N LYS A 50 6.95 14.16 1.70
CA LYS A 50 6.82 15.03 0.52
C LYS A 50 7.07 14.25 -0.77
N GLN A 51 8.16 13.48 -0.84
CA GLN A 51 8.48 12.64 -2.00
C GLN A 51 7.41 11.56 -2.24
N ALA A 52 6.91 10.93 -1.17
CA ALA A 52 5.86 9.92 -1.25
C ALA A 52 4.55 10.50 -1.83
N LYS A 53 4.17 11.73 -1.44
CA LYS A 53 3.02 12.43 -2.04
C LYS A 53 3.24 12.75 -3.53
N GLU A 54 4.43 13.19 -3.91
CA GLU A 54 4.74 13.43 -5.33
C GLU A 54 4.68 12.13 -6.14
N GLN A 55 5.21 11.03 -5.59
CA GLN A 55 5.14 9.70 -6.20
C GLN A 55 3.70 9.22 -6.33
N PHE A 56 2.86 9.44 -5.32
CA PHE A 56 1.43 9.14 -5.38
C PHE A 56 0.76 9.75 -6.62
N VAL A 57 0.91 11.06 -6.80
CA VAL A 57 0.30 11.79 -7.93
C VAL A 57 0.83 11.28 -9.28
N ARG A 58 2.13 11.01 -9.37
CA ARG A 58 2.75 10.47 -10.60
C ARG A 58 2.20 9.10 -10.96
N ILE A 59 2.11 8.19 -9.99
CA ILE A 59 1.57 6.85 -10.22
C ILE A 59 0.11 6.92 -10.68
N GLN A 60 -0.73 7.80 -10.09
CA GLN A 60 -2.09 8.01 -10.58
C GLN A 60 -2.11 8.44 -12.06
N ALA A 61 -1.27 9.40 -12.45
CA ALA A 61 -1.23 9.89 -13.82
C ALA A 61 -0.77 8.82 -14.83
N VAL A 62 0.26 8.03 -14.47
CA VAL A 62 0.74 6.93 -15.33
C VAL A 62 -0.29 5.81 -15.40
N TRP A 63 -0.94 5.48 -14.27
CA TRP A 63 -2.03 4.53 -14.22
C TRP A 63 -3.19 4.94 -15.15
N ASP A 64 -3.61 6.20 -15.07
CA ASP A 64 -4.70 6.75 -15.89
C ASP A 64 -4.38 6.69 -17.39
N SER A 65 -3.11 6.86 -17.75
CA SER A 65 -2.64 6.73 -19.14
C SER A 65 -2.71 5.29 -19.68
N GLY A 66 -2.82 4.28 -18.81
CA GLY A 66 -2.79 2.87 -19.18
C GLY A 66 -1.40 2.35 -19.62
N SER A 67 -0.34 3.12 -19.37
CA SER A 67 1.03 2.75 -19.76
C SER A 67 1.65 1.78 -18.75
N THR A 68 1.56 0.48 -19.03
CA THR A 68 2.26 -0.56 -18.23
C THR A 68 3.77 -0.35 -18.20
N ASP A 69 4.34 0.18 -19.28
CA ASP A 69 5.79 0.45 -19.36
C ASP A 69 6.19 1.58 -18.42
N GLY A 70 5.43 2.68 -18.42
CA GLY A 70 5.68 3.79 -17.49
C GLY A 70 5.49 3.38 -16.03
N LEU A 71 4.60 2.43 -15.75
CA LEU A 71 4.37 1.91 -14.40
C LEU A 71 5.59 1.17 -13.84
N ARG A 72 6.43 0.53 -14.68
CA ARG A 72 7.62 -0.20 -14.21
C ARG A 72 8.69 0.70 -13.59
N GLU A 73 8.67 2.00 -13.87
CA GLU A 73 9.60 2.96 -13.25
C GLU A 73 9.26 3.24 -11.78
N PHE A 74 8.02 2.95 -11.37
CA PHE A 74 7.49 3.32 -10.05
C PHE A 74 7.07 2.14 -9.19
N LEU A 75 6.94 0.95 -9.77
CA LEU A 75 6.43 -0.25 -9.13
C LEU A 75 7.49 -1.36 -9.20
N THR A 76 7.52 -2.21 -8.19
CA THR A 76 8.30 -3.46 -8.26
C THR A 76 7.76 -4.39 -9.34
N ASP A 77 8.62 -5.23 -9.94
CA ASP A 77 8.23 -6.22 -10.94
C ASP A 77 7.12 -7.18 -10.48
N ASP A 78 7.14 -7.53 -9.19
CA ASP A 78 6.12 -8.37 -8.56
C ASP A 78 4.73 -7.70 -8.61
N LEU A 79 4.65 -6.47 -8.11
CA LEU A 79 3.40 -5.70 -8.14
C LEU A 79 2.92 -5.38 -9.57
N ILE A 80 3.83 -5.17 -10.53
CA ILE A 80 3.45 -5.04 -11.96
C ILE A 80 2.79 -6.31 -12.46
N THR A 81 3.31 -7.47 -12.09
CA THR A 81 2.78 -8.77 -12.50
C THR A 81 1.38 -9.00 -11.94
N GLU A 82 1.14 -8.59 -10.69
CA GLU A 82 -0.18 -8.63 -10.05
C GLU A 82 -1.20 -7.69 -10.71
N LEU A 83 -0.79 -6.47 -11.08
CA LEU A 83 -1.69 -5.46 -11.63
C LEU A 83 -1.96 -5.63 -13.13
N LYS A 84 -1.08 -6.33 -13.85
CA LYS A 84 -1.19 -6.56 -15.31
C LYS A 84 -2.57 -7.08 -15.79
N PRO A 85 -3.19 -8.11 -15.18
CA PRO A 85 -4.53 -8.54 -15.58
C PRO A 85 -5.57 -7.42 -15.43
N GLN A 86 -5.52 -6.63 -14.36
CA GLN A 86 -6.46 -5.52 -14.12
C GLN A 86 -6.30 -4.40 -15.15
N LEU A 87 -5.06 -4.09 -15.55
CA LEU A 87 -4.80 -3.17 -16.66
C LEU A 87 -5.38 -3.68 -17.98
N ALA A 88 -5.26 -4.99 -18.24
CA ALA A 88 -5.80 -5.61 -19.44
C ALA A 88 -7.34 -5.59 -19.46
N GLU A 89 -7.98 -5.88 -18.32
CA GLU A 89 -9.45 -5.84 -18.17
C GLU A 89 -10.01 -4.43 -18.33
N ARG A 90 -9.30 -3.41 -17.84
CA ARG A 90 -9.68 -2.00 -18.02
C ARG A 90 -9.70 -1.59 -19.49
N GLY A 91 -8.80 -2.13 -20.30
CA GLY A 91 -8.61 -1.72 -21.69
C GLY A 91 -8.33 -0.21 -21.83
N ALA A 92 -8.76 0.38 -22.95
CA ALA A 92 -8.55 1.80 -23.27
C ALA A 92 -9.57 2.76 -22.62
N ALA A 93 -10.29 2.32 -21.58
CA ALA A 93 -11.31 3.15 -20.95
C ALA A 93 -10.67 4.41 -20.33
N PRO A 94 -11.11 5.63 -20.71
CA PRO A 94 -10.55 6.86 -20.16
C PRO A 94 -10.78 6.87 -18.64
N ASN A 95 -9.71 7.04 -17.86
CA ASN A 95 -9.82 7.46 -16.46
C ASN A 95 -8.98 8.71 -16.28
N LYS A 96 -9.45 9.59 -15.41
CA LYS A 96 -8.69 10.76 -15.00
C LYS A 96 -8.92 11.00 -13.53
N THR A 97 -8.01 10.47 -12.73
CA THR A 97 -7.98 10.67 -11.30
C THR A 97 -7.42 12.06 -10.98
N GLU A 98 -8.25 12.89 -10.37
CA GLU A 98 -7.86 14.19 -9.82
C GLU A 98 -7.69 14.05 -8.30
N VAL A 99 -6.52 14.45 -7.80
CA VAL A 99 -6.24 14.49 -6.37
C VAL A 99 -6.76 15.80 -5.80
N VAL A 100 -7.86 15.74 -5.05
CA VAL A 100 -8.49 16.93 -4.44
C VAL A 100 -7.85 17.26 -3.10
N LEU A 101 -7.59 16.24 -2.28
CA LEU A 101 -6.90 16.36 -1.00
C LEU A 101 -6.01 15.12 -0.79
N LEU A 102 -4.77 15.34 -0.34
CA LEU A 102 -3.81 14.26 -0.06
C LEU A 102 -3.07 14.49 1.26
N ASN A 103 -3.42 13.69 2.25
CA ASN A 103 -2.69 13.50 3.48
C ASN A 103 -1.75 12.30 3.35
N ALA A 104 -0.63 12.35 4.05
CA ALA A 104 0.31 11.25 4.13
C ALA A 104 0.85 11.20 5.55
N GLU A 105 0.87 10.01 6.12
CA GLU A 105 1.38 9.74 7.46
C GLU A 105 2.32 8.56 7.37
N MET A 106 3.51 8.72 7.95
CA MET A 106 4.47 7.64 7.99
C MET A 106 4.06 6.68 9.10
N LEU A 107 3.77 5.44 8.73
CA LEU A 107 3.54 4.39 9.70
C LEU A 107 4.88 3.91 10.27
N GLY A 108 5.89 3.79 9.39
CA GLY A 108 7.28 3.57 9.78
C GLY A 108 8.10 2.88 8.70
N ILE A 109 9.31 2.46 9.08
CA ILE A 109 10.32 1.95 8.14
C ILE A 109 11.14 0.86 8.81
N GLU A 110 11.43 -0.19 8.05
CA GLU A 110 12.29 -1.29 8.44
C GLU A 110 13.40 -1.54 7.42
N THR A 111 14.50 -2.11 7.88
CA THR A 111 15.58 -2.61 7.01
C THR A 111 15.30 -4.07 6.73
N VAL A 112 15.24 -4.41 5.44
CA VAL A 112 15.08 -5.79 4.96
C VAL A 112 16.37 -6.25 4.27
N SER A 113 16.47 -7.54 3.96
CA SER A 113 17.68 -8.16 3.38
C SER A 113 18.25 -7.41 2.18
N ASP A 114 17.36 -6.86 1.34
CA ASP A 114 17.71 -6.26 0.04
C ASP A 114 17.55 -4.73 0.00
N GLY A 115 17.28 -4.08 1.14
CA GLY A 115 17.11 -2.63 1.21
C GLY A 115 16.24 -2.14 2.38
N HIS A 116 15.33 -1.22 2.11
CA HIS A 116 14.41 -0.66 3.09
C HIS A 116 12.96 -0.81 2.65
N LEU A 117 12.08 -1.10 3.59
CA LEU A 117 10.64 -1.10 3.39
C LEU A 117 10.05 -0.01 4.28
N ALA A 118 9.39 0.97 3.66
CA ALA A 118 8.73 2.06 4.35
C ALA A 118 7.24 2.03 4.03
N SER A 119 6.41 2.37 5.00
CA SER A 119 4.98 2.31 4.81
C SER A 119 4.33 3.63 5.18
N VAL A 120 3.46 4.07 4.28
CA VAL A 120 2.82 5.38 4.33
C VAL A 120 1.33 5.18 4.19
N ARG A 121 0.58 5.72 5.15
CA ARG A 121 -0.86 5.84 5.05
C ARG A 121 -1.21 7.11 4.29
N PHE A 122 -1.86 6.96 3.16
CA PHE A 122 -2.47 8.04 2.40
C PHE A 122 -3.96 8.12 2.68
N SER A 123 -4.48 9.34 2.81
CA SER A 123 -5.91 9.57 2.94
C SER A 123 -6.31 10.91 2.36
N GLY A 124 -7.57 11.06 1.97
CA GLY A 124 -8.08 12.33 1.46
C GLY A 124 -9.26 12.16 0.52
N MET A 125 -9.26 12.97 -0.54
CA MET A 125 -10.38 13.05 -1.49
C MET A 125 -9.85 12.94 -2.92
N LEU A 126 -10.48 12.08 -3.72
CA LEU A 126 -10.16 11.88 -5.13
C LEU A 126 -11.42 12.05 -5.98
N ARG A 127 -11.24 12.28 -7.27
CA ARG A 127 -12.30 12.33 -8.27
C ARG A 127 -11.86 11.55 -9.50
N GLU A 128 -12.72 10.72 -10.09
CA GLU A 128 -12.34 9.84 -11.22
C GLU A 128 -12.60 10.41 -12.64
N ALA A 129 -13.29 11.55 -12.73
CA ALA A 129 -13.49 12.28 -13.98
C ALA A 129 -13.70 13.78 -13.71
N PRO A 130 -13.31 14.69 -14.61
CA PRO A 130 -13.54 16.14 -14.43
C PRO A 130 -15.01 16.45 -14.13
N GLY A 131 -15.26 17.17 -13.02
CA GLY A 131 -16.60 17.55 -12.60
C GLY A 131 -17.42 16.44 -11.91
N ALA A 132 -16.88 15.22 -11.77
CA ALA A 132 -17.51 14.18 -10.95
C ALA A 132 -17.45 14.51 -9.45
N GLU A 133 -18.27 13.82 -8.66
CA GLU A 133 -18.21 13.93 -7.21
C GLU A 133 -16.87 13.42 -6.69
N ALA A 134 -16.32 14.14 -5.70
CA ALA A 134 -15.12 13.68 -5.01
C ALA A 134 -15.51 12.67 -3.92
N PHE A 135 -14.81 11.54 -3.87
CA PHE A 135 -15.01 10.52 -2.84
C PHE A 135 -13.81 10.45 -1.91
N ARG A 136 -14.06 10.00 -0.67
CA ARG A 136 -13.02 9.78 0.32
C ARG A 136 -12.28 8.49 0.04
N PHE A 137 -10.96 8.51 0.25
CA PHE A 137 -10.14 7.30 0.20
C PHE A 137 -9.18 7.24 1.39
N GLU A 138 -8.77 6.03 1.73
CA GLU A 138 -7.68 5.73 2.64
C GLU A 138 -6.96 4.46 2.17
N GLU A 139 -5.64 4.51 2.09
CA GLU A 139 -4.82 3.37 1.66
C GLU A 139 -3.42 3.42 2.27
N VAL A 140 -2.85 2.24 2.51
CA VAL A 140 -1.47 2.07 2.96
C VAL A 140 -0.63 1.62 1.79
N TRP A 141 0.45 2.35 1.53
CA TRP A 141 1.43 2.03 0.51
C TRP A 141 2.69 1.51 1.16
N ASN A 142 3.16 0.37 0.69
CA ASN A 142 4.45 -0.20 1.06
C ASN A 142 5.46 0.14 -0.04
N LEU A 143 6.41 1.01 0.30
CA LEU A 143 7.46 1.50 -0.58
C LEU A 143 8.75 0.75 -0.27
N PHE A 144 9.30 0.05 -1.26
CA PHE A 144 10.58 -0.63 -1.18
C PHE A 144 11.67 0.23 -1.84
N LYS A 145 12.79 0.41 -1.15
CA LYS A 145 14.00 1.01 -1.71
C LYS A 145 15.12 -0.03 -1.71
N PRO A 146 15.56 -0.51 -2.89
CA PRO A 146 16.72 -1.39 -2.96
C PRO A 146 17.99 -0.67 -2.53
N ALA A 147 19.04 -1.43 -2.20
CA ALA A 147 20.35 -0.87 -1.83
C ALA A 147 20.90 0.14 -2.86
N ASN A 148 20.66 -0.13 -4.15
CA ASN A 148 21.00 0.76 -5.26
C ASN A 148 19.73 1.11 -6.04
N GLY A 149 19.06 2.21 -5.70
CA GLY A 149 17.88 2.69 -6.43
C GLY A 149 17.01 3.68 -5.66
N GLY A 150 15.91 4.07 -6.30
CA GLY A 150 14.87 4.92 -5.72
C GLY A 150 13.78 4.11 -5.01
N TRP A 151 12.80 4.80 -4.43
CA TRP A 151 11.63 4.18 -3.84
C TRP A 151 10.67 3.65 -4.91
N LEU A 152 10.33 2.38 -4.81
CA LEU A 152 9.38 1.68 -5.66
C LEU A 152 8.18 1.29 -4.83
N LEU A 153 6.98 1.37 -5.40
CA LEU A 153 5.78 0.86 -4.79
C LEU A 153 5.76 -0.67 -4.90
N ALA A 154 5.76 -1.34 -3.75
CA ALA A 154 5.83 -2.78 -3.61
C ALA A 154 4.48 -3.39 -3.21
N GLY A 155 3.58 -2.61 -2.61
CA GLY A 155 2.24 -3.07 -2.28
C GLY A 155 1.30 -1.93 -1.95
N ILE A 156 0.00 -2.15 -2.19
CA ILE A 156 -1.07 -1.21 -1.87
C ILE A 156 -2.15 -1.96 -1.10
N GLN A 157 -2.57 -1.41 0.03
CA GLN A 157 -3.68 -1.94 0.82
C GLN A 157 -4.72 -0.85 0.98
N GLN A 158 -5.93 -1.09 0.48
CA GLN A 158 -7.03 -0.15 0.70
C GLN A 158 -7.69 -0.37 2.04
N ILE A 159 -7.99 0.74 2.70
CA ILE A 159 -8.69 0.76 3.98
C ILE A 159 -10.14 1.17 3.69
N PRO A 160 -11.13 0.32 3.95
CA PRO A 160 -12.52 0.67 3.77
C PRO A 160 -12.87 1.89 4.62
N VAL A 161 -13.35 2.96 4.00
CA VAL A 161 -13.68 4.22 4.70
C VAL A 161 -14.86 4.10 5.68
N ASP A 162 -15.63 3.01 5.61
CA ASP A 162 -16.67 2.64 6.59
C ASP A 162 -16.08 2.10 7.91
N LEU A 163 -14.86 1.56 7.87
CA LEU A 163 -14.15 1.00 9.02
C LEU A 163 -13.19 2.01 9.68
N ALA A 164 -12.98 3.17 9.05
CA ALA A 164 -12.13 4.24 9.56
C ALA A 164 -12.92 5.12 10.53
N SER A 165 -13.07 4.65 11.78
CA SER A 165 -13.62 5.44 12.90
C SER A 165 -12.58 6.37 13.52
#